data_AF-A0A8T2IP07-F1
#
_entry.id   AF-A0A8T2IP07-F1
#
_cell.length_a   1.000
_cell.length_b   1.000
_cell.length_c   1.000
_cell.angle_alpha   90.00
_cell.angle_beta   90.00
_cell.angle_gamma   90.00
#
_symmetry.space_group_name_H-M   'P 1'
#
loop_
_entity.id
_entity.type
_entity.pdbx_description
1 polymer ?
#
loop_
_entity_poly.entity_id
_entity_poly.type
_entity_poly.pdbx_seq_one_letter_code
_entity_poly.pdbx_strand_id
1 'polypeptide(L)'
;MSAKRPPPRRPRTMINITLVIGWHIKKSEGQKTPKVELQISIYGVKILEPKTKEILHNCQLHRISFCADDKTDKRIFTFICKDSESNKHLCYVFDSEKCVSIPD
;
A
#
# COMPACT_ATOMS: atom_id res chain seq x y z
N MET A 1 38.02 -18.43 -20.08
CA MET A 1 37.17 -17.33 -19.57
C MET A 1 36.13 -17.94 -18.62
N SER A 2 36.33 -17.84 -17.30
CA SER A 2 35.33 -18.37 -16.35
C SER A 2 34.18 -17.39 -16.21
N ALA A 3 32.97 -17.83 -16.57
CA ALA A 3 31.73 -17.11 -16.31
C ALA A 3 31.55 -16.94 -14.80
N LYS A 4 31.63 -15.70 -14.30
CA LYS A 4 31.23 -15.39 -12.93
C LYS A 4 29.73 -15.65 -12.82
N ARG A 5 29.34 -16.63 -12.01
CA ARG A 5 27.93 -16.85 -11.67
C ARG A 5 27.35 -15.55 -11.12
N PRO A 6 26.17 -15.09 -11.60
CA PRO A 6 25.53 -13.91 -11.06
C PRO A 6 25.29 -14.12 -9.56
N PRO A 7 25.45 -13.07 -8.73
CA PRO A 7 25.23 -13.17 -7.30
C PRO A 7 23.82 -13.72 -7.03
N PRO A 8 23.63 -14.55 -5.99
CA PRO A 8 22.30 -15.04 -5.63
C PRO A 8 21.42 -13.82 -5.34
N ARG A 9 20.35 -13.67 -6.13
CA ARG A 9 19.34 -12.64 -5.87
C ARG A 9 18.75 -12.99 -4.50
N ARG A 10 19.09 -12.19 -3.47
CA ARG A 10 18.46 -12.29 -2.15
C ARG A 10 16.95 -12.35 -2.37
N PRO A 11 16.19 -13.19 -1.63
CA PRO A 11 14.75 -13.18 -1.74
C PRO A 11 14.31 -11.74 -1.44
N ARG A 12 13.85 -11.02 -2.47
CA ARG A 12 13.13 -9.76 -2.27
C ARG A 12 11.81 -10.20 -1.71
N THR A 13 11.78 -10.41 -0.40
CA THR A 13 10.62 -10.93 0.32
C THR A 13 9.45 -10.06 -0.13
N MET A 14 8.50 -10.69 -0.82
CA MET A 14 7.21 -10.10 -1.08
C MET A 14 6.62 -9.94 0.31
N ILE A 15 6.64 -8.72 0.83
CA ILE A 15 5.99 -8.42 2.10
C ILE A 15 4.50 -8.43 1.77
N ASN A 16 3.92 -9.63 1.74
CA ASN A 16 2.48 -9.84 1.62
C ASN A 16 1.84 -9.47 2.95
N ILE A 17 1.77 -8.17 3.21
CA ILE A 17 1.01 -7.60 4.32
C ILE A 17 -0.45 -7.51 3.85
N THR A 18 -1.19 -8.61 4.03
CA THR A 18 -2.65 -8.60 3.86
C THR A 18 -3.26 -7.88 5.05
N LEU A 19 -3.40 -6.56 4.95
CA LEU A 19 -4.22 -5.79 5.87
C LEU A 19 -5.59 -5.65 5.23
N VAL A 20 -6.62 -5.98 6.00
CA VAL A 20 -8.01 -5.70 5.68
C VAL A 20 -8.34 -4.38 6.35
N ILE A 21 -8.50 -3.34 5.54
CA ILE A 21 -8.42 -1.95 6.03
C ILE A 21 -9.55 -1.12 5.43
N GLY A 22 -10.21 -0.31 6.27
CA GLY A 22 -11.27 0.58 5.83
C GLY A 22 -10.70 1.78 5.07
N TRP A 23 -11.16 2.02 3.84
CA TRP A 23 -10.76 3.19 3.06
C TRP A 23 -11.64 4.41 3.40
N HIS A 24 -11.09 5.37 4.16
CA HIS A 24 -11.72 6.68 4.33
C HIS A 24 -11.33 7.60 3.17
N ILE A 25 -12.13 7.60 2.11
CA ILE A 25 -12.15 8.76 1.20
C ILE A 25 -12.88 9.85 1.96
N LYS A 26 -12.27 11.01 2.21
CA LYS A 26 -13.03 12.23 2.53
C LYS A 26 -13.81 12.66 1.26
N LYS A 27 -14.87 11.92 0.96
CA LYS A 27 -16.09 12.44 0.32
C LYS A 27 -17.17 12.27 1.37
N SER A 28 -17.87 13.34 1.67
CA SER A 28 -18.90 13.47 2.69
C SER A 28 -20.16 12.66 2.36
N GLU A 29 -20.06 11.34 2.22
CA GLU A 29 -21.21 10.45 2.01
C GLU A 29 -20.97 9.18 2.81
N GLY A 30 -21.87 8.88 3.76
CA GLY A 30 -21.76 7.81 4.77
C GLY A 30 -21.79 6.38 4.23
N GLN A 31 -20.95 6.06 3.25
CA GLN A 31 -20.72 4.72 2.74
C GLN A 31 -19.80 3.92 3.67
N LYS A 32 -20.16 2.64 3.87
CA LYS A 32 -19.32 1.68 4.59
C LYS A 32 -17.96 1.58 3.89
N THR A 33 -16.89 1.76 4.65
CA THR A 33 -15.52 1.62 4.16
C THR A 33 -15.30 0.20 3.62
N PRO A 34 -14.99 0.02 2.32
CA PRO A 34 -14.77 -1.30 1.75
C PRO A 34 -13.50 -1.92 2.33
N LYS A 35 -13.53 -3.23 2.55
CA LYS A 35 -12.37 -4.03 2.97
C LYS A 35 -11.48 -4.26 1.75
N VAL A 36 -10.21 -3.89 1.83
CA VAL A 36 -9.23 -4.10 0.74
C VAL A 36 -8.06 -4.97 1.20
N GLU A 37 -7.32 -5.56 0.26
CA GLU A 37 -6.03 -6.22 0.49
C GLU A 37 -4.90 -5.35 -0.07
N LEU A 38 -3.85 -5.12 0.71
CA LEU A 38 -2.63 -4.49 0.21
C LEU A 38 -1.58 -5.55 -0.17
N GLN A 39 -0.95 -5.36 -1.33
CA GLN A 39 0.26 -6.08 -1.70
C GLN A 39 1.40 -5.08 -1.88
N ILE A 40 2.40 -5.17 -1.01
CA ILE A 40 3.51 -4.23 -0.95
C ILE A 40 4.77 -4.92 -1.49
N SER A 41 5.43 -4.26 -2.43
CA SER A 41 6.68 -4.74 -3.02
C SER A 41 7.61 -3.57 -3.29
N ILE A 42 8.85 -3.90 -3.64
CA ILE A 42 9.82 -2.92 -4.14
C ILE A 42 9.42 -2.24 -5.47
N TYR A 43 8.35 -2.70 -6.13
CA TYR A 43 7.82 -2.07 -7.34
C TYR A 43 6.70 -1.08 -7.03
N GLY A 44 6.10 -1.18 -5.85
CA GLY A 44 4.96 -0.36 -5.44
C GLY A 44 3.95 -1.12 -4.59
N VAL A 45 2.77 -0.51 -4.45
CA VAL A 45 1.64 -0.98 -3.67
C VAL A 45 0.47 -1.28 -4.59
N LYS A 46 -0.09 -2.49 -4.52
CA LYS A 46 -1.37 -2.82 -5.15
C LYS A 46 -2.46 -2.89 -4.08
N ILE A 47 -3.62 -2.35 -4.40
CA ILE A 47 -4.84 -2.43 -3.60
C ILE A 47 -5.78 -3.36 -4.34
N LEU A 48 -6.22 -4.43 -3.68
CA LEU A 48 -7.06 -5.46 -4.29
C LEU A 48 -8.37 -5.66 -3.54
N GLU A 49 -9.40 -6.08 -4.25
CA GLU A 49 -10.61 -6.62 -3.62
C GLU A 49 -10.28 -8.00 -2.98
N PRO A 50 -10.52 -8.21 -1.67
CA PRO A 50 -10.03 -9.39 -0.96
C PRO A 50 -10.54 -10.72 -1.51
N LYS A 51 -11.77 -10.75 -2.05
CA LYS A 51 -12.41 -11.97 -2.56
C LYS A 51 -12.00 -12.31 -3.98
N THR A 52 -12.11 -11.35 -4.89
CA THR A 52 -11.86 -11.57 -6.32
C THR A 52 -10.37 -11.43 -6.68
N LYS A 53 -9.57 -10.81 -5.79
CA LYS A 53 -8.19 -10.39 -6.07
C LYS A 53 -8.11 -9.44 -7.27
N GLU A 54 -9.20 -8.73 -7.58
CA GLU A 54 -9.22 -7.69 -8.59
C GLU A 54 -8.36 -6.52 -8.13
N ILE A 55 -7.54 -5.97 -9.03
CA ILE A 55 -6.68 -4.82 -8.73
C ILE A 55 -7.52 -3.55 -8.85
N LEU A 56 -7.84 -2.94 -7.70
CA LEU A 56 -8.57 -1.68 -7.61
C LEU A 56 -7.63 -0.48 -7.90
N HIS A 57 -6.41 -0.52 -7.34
CA HIS A 57 -5.40 0.49 -7.57
C HIS A 57 -4.00 -0.11 -7.64
N ASN A 58 -3.14 0.50 -8.48
CA ASN A 58 -1.75 0.11 -8.65
C ASN A 58 -0.84 1.33 -8.56
N CYS A 59 -0.24 1.53 -7.39
CA CYS A 59 0.59 2.67 -7.06
C CYS A 59 2.08 2.29 -7.23
N GLN A 60 2.72 2.80 -8.29
CA GLN A 60 4.15 2.57 -8.53
C GLN A 60 5.00 3.24 -7.46
N LEU A 61 6.06 2.58 -6.99
CA LEU A 61 6.87 3.05 -5.87
C LEU A 61 7.43 4.46 -6.08
N HIS A 62 7.92 4.77 -7.29
CA HIS A 62 8.49 6.08 -7.62
C HIS A 62 7.47 7.24 -7.60
N ARG A 63 6.17 6.94 -7.49
CA ARG A 63 5.09 7.93 -7.39
C ARG A 63 4.57 8.06 -5.98
N ILE A 64 4.95 7.16 -5.08
CA ILE A 64 4.65 7.26 -3.67
C ILE A 64 5.63 8.26 -3.07
N SER A 65 5.09 9.37 -2.60
CA SER A 65 5.86 10.51 -2.10
C SER A 65 5.99 10.53 -0.58
N PHE A 66 5.07 9.87 0.13
CA PHE A 66 5.03 9.87 1.59
C PHE A 66 4.30 8.64 2.10
N CYS A 67 4.72 8.10 3.24
CA CYS A 67 3.96 7.14 4.02
C CYS A 67 4.09 7.48 5.51
N ALA A 68 3.00 7.27 6.27
CA ALA A 68 2.98 7.53 7.70
C ALA A 68 1.92 6.67 8.40
N ASP A 69 2.23 6.22 9.59
CA ASP A 69 1.26 5.81 10.61
C ASP A 69 0.71 7.04 11.35
N ASP A 70 -0.48 6.93 11.91
CA ASP A 70 -1.05 7.99 12.75
C ASP A 70 -0.52 7.89 14.19
N LYS A 71 -0.06 9.01 14.74
CA LYS A 71 0.53 9.07 16.09
C LYS A 71 -0.49 8.88 17.21
N THR A 72 -1.76 9.19 16.93
CA THR A 72 -2.87 9.11 17.89
C THR A 72 -3.66 7.82 17.75
N ASP A 73 -3.74 7.25 16.55
CA ASP A 73 -4.37 5.96 16.27
C ASP A 73 -3.44 5.03 15.48
N LYS A 74 -2.74 4.15 16.20
CA LYS A 74 -1.79 3.18 15.63
C LYS A 74 -2.41 2.20 14.63
N ARG A 75 -3.73 2.19 14.47
CA ARG A 75 -4.43 1.38 13.45
C ARG A 75 -4.39 2.03 12.09
N ILE A 76 -4.18 3.34 12.02
CA ILE A 76 -4.21 4.10 10.78
C ILE A 76 -2.86 4.06 10.10
N PHE A 77 -2.88 3.64 8.84
CA PHE A 77 -1.76 3.70 7.92
C PHE A 77 -2.13 4.58 6.72
N THR A 78 -1.18 5.41 6.27
CA THR A 78 -1.39 6.31 5.15
C THR A 78 -0.23 6.31 4.17
N PHE A 79 -0.53 6.53 2.89
CA PHE A 79 0.48 6.92 1.91
C PHE A 79 -0.08 7.93 0.89
N ILE A 80 0.81 8.76 0.35
CA ILE A 80 0.49 9.73 -0.70
C ILE A 80 1.10 9.25 -2.00
N CYS A 81 0.27 8.99 -3.01
CA CYS A 81 0.71 8.63 -4.35
C CYS A 81 0.28 9.67 -5.37
N LYS A 82 1.19 10.00 -6.30
CA LYS A 82 0.87 10.82 -7.45
C LYS A 82 0.15 9.98 -8.51
N ASP A 83 -1.08 10.36 -8.80
CA ASP A 83 -1.93 9.68 -9.77
C ASP A 83 -1.44 9.90 -11.21
N SER A 84 -1.52 8.85 -12.05
CA SER A 84 -1.05 8.90 -13.45
C SER A 84 -1.85 9.86 -14.30
N GLU A 85 -3.15 9.84 -14.09
CA GLU A 85 -4.12 10.36 -15.04
C GLU A 85 -4.45 11.81 -14.70
N SER A 86 -4.73 12.07 -13.43
CA SER A 86 -5.08 13.39 -12.93
C SER A 86 -3.87 14.26 -12.57
N ASN A 87 -2.66 13.68 -12.48
CA ASN A 87 -1.44 14.37 -12.04
C ASN A 87 -1.56 14.98 -10.62
N LYS A 88 -2.55 14.54 -9.84
CA LYS A 88 -2.81 14.98 -8.46
C LYS A 88 -2.18 14.03 -7.46
N HIS A 89 -1.88 14.56 -6.28
CA HIS A 89 -1.50 13.74 -5.14
C HIS A 89 -2.77 13.21 -4.46
N LEU A 90 -2.88 11.88 -4.36
CA LEU A 90 -3.96 11.19 -3.67
C LEU A 90 -3.43 10.65 -2.34
N CYS A 91 -4.13 10.97 -1.26
CA CYS A 91 -3.87 10.43 0.06
C CYS A 91 -4.73 9.17 0.26
N TYR A 92 -4.07 8.03 0.40
CA TYR A 92 -4.69 6.76 0.72
C TYR A 92 -4.59 6.54 2.23
N VAL A 93 -5.74 6.32 2.88
CA VAL A 93 -5.88 6.15 4.32
C VAL A 93 -6.52 4.80 4.59
N PHE A 94 -5.94 4.04 5.50
CA PHE A 94 -6.29 2.66 5.79
C PHE A 94 -6.42 2.48 7.31
N ASP A 95 -7.54 1.92 7.79
CA ASP A 95 -7.76 1.55 9.20
C ASP A 95 -7.64 0.05 9.48
N SER A 96 -6.59 -0.37 10.20
CA SER A 96 -6.24 -1.77 10.46
C SER A 96 -6.71 -2.28 11.82
N GLU A 97 -7.27 -3.49 11.84
CA GLU A 97 -7.62 -4.18 13.09
C GLU A 97 -6.39 -4.53 13.96
N LYS A 98 -5.16 -4.43 13.43
CA LYS A 98 -3.90 -4.65 14.16
C LYS A 98 -3.07 -3.37 14.18
N CYS A 99 -2.33 -3.14 15.27
CA CYS A 99 -1.41 -2.01 15.36
C CYS A 99 -0.39 -2.04 14.21
N VAL A 100 -0.31 -0.95 13.48
CA VAL A 100 0.69 -0.66 12.46
C VAL A 100 1.81 0.13 13.13
N SER A 101 3.06 -0.25 12.87
CA SER A 101 4.24 0.52 13.26
C SER A 101 5.20 0.55 12.09
N ILE A 102 5.52 1.73 11.58
CA ILE A 102 6.57 1.90 10.58
C ILE A 102 7.89 1.98 11.37
N PRO A 103 8.86 1.07 11.14
CA PRO A 103 10.16 1.18 11.79
C PRO A 103 10.88 2.44 11.29
N ASP A 104 11.48 3.19 12.22
CA ASP A 104 12.37 4.33 11.92
C ASP A 104 13.60 3.90 11.08
#